data_AF-A0A1H3SB95-F1
#
_entry.id   AF-A0A1H3SB95-F1
#
_cell.length_a   1.000
_cell.length_b   1.000
_cell.length_c   1.000
_cell.angle_alpha   90.00
_cell.angle_beta   90.00
_cell.angle_gamma   90.00
#
_symmetry.space_group_name_H-M   'P 1'
#
loop_
_entity.id
_entity.type
_entity.pdbx_description
1 polymer ?
#
loop_
_entity_poly.entity_id
_entity_poly.type
_entity_poly.pdbx_seq_one_letter_code
_entity_poly.pdbx_strand_id
1 'polypeptide(L)'
;MIEKTIVVKRKAGLQARPAALFVQEANRFSSDIYIEKDGKKVNAKSIMGIMSLAISSNKEITLTVDGNDEEAAMETLVEFINKD
;
A
#
# COMPACT_ATOMS: atom_id res chain seq x y z
N MET A 1 -5.17 0.82 15.18
CA MET A 1 -4.80 1.69 14.05
C MET A 1 -3.32 2.08 14.08
N ILE A 2 -2.59 1.76 13.01
CA ILE A 2 -1.20 2.17 12.74
C ILE A 2 -1.16 2.98 11.45
N GLU A 3 -0.35 4.04 11.43
CA GLU A 3 -0.11 4.87 10.25
C GLU A 3 1.39 5.07 10.02
N LYS A 4 1.84 4.95 8.76
CA LYS A 4 3.22 5.22 8.36
C LYS A 4 3.28 5.94 7.02
N THR A 5 4.10 6.98 6.97
CA THR A 5 4.51 7.64 5.73
C THR A 5 5.76 6.96 5.18
N ILE A 6 5.74 6.59 3.89
CA ILE A 6 6.76 5.76 3.25
C ILE A 6 7.07 6.32 1.86
N VAL A 7 8.36 6.35 1.50
CA VAL A 7 8.80 6.62 0.13
C VAL A 7 8.88 5.32 -0.65
N VAL A 8 8.16 5.23 -1.76
CA VAL A 8 8.15 4.03 -2.63
C VAL A 8 9.46 3.92 -3.39
N LYS A 9 10.36 3.03 -2.96
CA LYS A 9 11.69 2.89 -3.57
C LYS A 9 11.71 2.00 -4.82
N ARG A 10 10.66 1.22 -5.06
CA ARG A 10 10.57 0.33 -6.24
C ARG A 10 10.65 1.12 -7.54
N LYS A 11 11.49 0.68 -8.47
CA LYS A 11 11.63 1.32 -9.79
C LYS A 11 10.32 1.36 -10.58
N ALA A 12 9.53 0.29 -10.51
CA ALA A 12 8.24 0.21 -11.19
C ALA A 12 7.10 0.96 -10.47
N GLY A 13 7.32 1.46 -9.24
CA GLY A 13 6.26 1.93 -8.37
C GLY A 13 5.26 0.82 -7.99
N LEU A 14 4.04 1.21 -7.63
CA LEU A 14 2.91 0.32 -7.39
C LEU A 14 1.92 0.39 -8.56
N GLN A 15 2.39 0.03 -9.75
CA GLN A 15 1.56 -0.03 -10.97
C GLN A 15 1.64 -1.41 -11.61
N ALA A 16 0.69 -1.73 -12.51
CA ALA A 16 0.65 -2.98 -13.26
C ALA A 16 0.80 -4.24 -12.37
N ARG A 17 1.79 -5.10 -12.63
CA ARG A 17 2.01 -6.35 -11.88
C ARG A 17 2.31 -6.11 -10.38
N PRO A 18 3.22 -5.21 -9.98
CA PRO A 18 3.41 -4.82 -8.59
C PRO A 18 2.12 -4.42 -7.86
N ALA A 19 1.22 -3.68 -8.52
CA ALA A 19 -0.05 -3.29 -7.92
C ALA A 19 -0.94 -4.51 -7.64
N ALA A 20 -1.07 -5.42 -8.60
CA ALA A 20 -1.87 -6.64 -8.43
C ALA A 20 -1.34 -7.52 -7.28
N LEU A 21 -0.02 -7.68 -7.19
CA LEU A 21 0.62 -8.45 -6.12
C LEU A 21 0.48 -7.77 -4.75
N PHE A 22 0.61 -6.44 -4.69
CA PHE A 22 0.39 -5.67 -3.47
C PHE A 22 -1.04 -5.84 -2.95
N VAL A 23 -2.02 -5.70 -3.86
CA VAL A 23 -3.44 -5.87 -3.55
C VAL A 23 -3.72 -7.31 -3.09
N GLN A 24 -3.12 -8.31 -3.74
CA GLN A 24 -3.24 -9.70 -3.32
C GLN A 24 -2.71 -9.90 -1.90
N GLU A 25 -1.55 -9.33 -1.57
CA GLU A 25 -0.99 -9.42 -0.22
C GLU A 25 -1.86 -8.70 0.81
N ALA A 26 -2.33 -7.48 0.50
CA ALA A 26 -3.24 -6.72 1.36
C ALA A 26 -4.56 -7.47 1.64
N ASN A 27 -5.06 -8.23 0.66
CA ASN A 27 -6.28 -9.04 0.81
C ASN A 27 -6.13 -10.25 1.75
N ARG A 28 -4.92 -10.61 2.16
CA ARG A 28 -4.68 -11.70 3.13
C ARG A 28 -4.99 -11.31 4.56
N PHE A 29 -5.02 -10.00 4.85
CA PHE A 29 -5.24 -9.47 6.19
C PHE A 29 -6.70 -9.13 6.43
N SER A 30 -7.13 -9.22 7.68
CA SER A 30 -8.48 -8.86 8.10
C SER A 30 -8.64 -7.34 8.27
N SER A 31 -7.57 -6.65 8.68
CA SER A 31 -7.53 -5.20 8.87
C SER A 31 -8.00 -4.41 7.65
N ASP A 32 -8.61 -3.26 7.91
CA ASP A 32 -8.85 -2.24 6.90
C ASP A 32 -7.53 -1.55 6.54
N ILE A 33 -7.23 -1.46 5.25
CA ILE A 33 -5.94 -0.99 4.75
C ILE A 33 -6.19 0.09 3.70
N TYR A 34 -5.57 1.25 3.90
CA TYR A 34 -5.71 2.40 3.02
C TYR A 34 -4.35 2.96 2.63
N ILE A 35 -4.26 3.44 1.39
CA ILE A 35 -3.14 4.26 0.93
C ILE A 35 -3.67 5.65 0.59
N GLU A 36 -2.96 6.67 1.06
CA GLU A 36 -3.19 8.06 0.71
C GLU A 36 -1.97 8.65 -0.01
N LYS A 37 -2.25 9.42 -1.07
CA LYS A 37 -1.27 10.18 -1.82
C LYS A 37 -1.93 11.45 -2.35
N ASP A 38 -1.27 12.59 -2.19
CA ASP A 38 -1.74 13.90 -2.70
C ASP A 38 -3.19 14.22 -2.26
N GLY A 39 -3.55 13.88 -1.01
CA GLY A 39 -4.88 14.08 -0.43
C GLY A 39 -5.96 13.09 -0.91
N LYS A 40 -5.61 12.12 -1.76
CA LYS A 40 -6.51 11.08 -2.24
C LYS A 40 -6.25 9.78 -1.51
N LYS A 41 -7.24 9.30 -0.76
CA LYS A 41 -7.22 8.04 0.00
C LYS A 41 -8.00 6.94 -0.74
N VAL A 42 -7.44 5.74 -0.84
CA VAL A 42 -8.07 4.57 -1.48
C VAL A 42 -7.90 3.31 -0.64
N ASN A 43 -8.84 2.37 -0.79
CA ASN A 43 -8.71 1.04 -0.20
C ASN A 43 -7.59 0.25 -0.89
N ALA A 44 -6.60 -0.17 -0.12
CA ALA A 44 -5.43 -0.90 -0.60
C ALA A 44 -5.73 -2.33 -1.07
N LYS A 45 -6.89 -2.88 -0.70
CA LYS A 45 -7.42 -4.17 -1.17
C LYS A 45 -8.15 -4.08 -2.50
N SER A 46 -8.30 -2.87 -3.08
CA SER A 46 -8.93 -2.64 -4.39
C SER A 46 -7.89 -2.26 -5.44
N ILE A 47 -7.73 -3.12 -6.47
CA ILE A 47 -6.83 -2.86 -7.59
C ILE A 47 -7.17 -1.57 -8.34
N MET A 48 -8.46 -1.27 -8.52
CA MET A 48 -8.89 -0.04 -9.18
C MET A 48 -8.49 1.19 -8.37
N GLY A 49 -8.59 1.12 -7.04
CA GLY A 49 -8.17 2.19 -6.13
C GLY A 49 -6.67 2.48 -6.26
N ILE A 50 -5.85 1.44 -6.11
CA ILE A 50 -4.38 1.54 -6.21
C ILE A 50 -3.94 2.11 -7.56
N MET A 51 -4.48 1.59 -8.66
CA MET A 51 -4.12 2.08 -10.00
C MET A 51 -4.51 3.56 -10.18
N SER A 52 -5.59 4.01 -9.55
CA SER A 52 -6.05 5.40 -9.64
C SER A 52 -5.18 6.41 -8.87
N LEU A 53 -4.24 5.96 -8.03
CA LEU A 53 -3.27 6.83 -7.33
C LEU A 53 -2.00 7.08 -8.13
N ALA A 54 -1.75 6.29 -9.19
CA ALA A 54 -0.57 6.39 -10.05
C ALA A 54 0.73 6.56 -9.22
N ILE A 55 0.98 5.60 -8.32
CA ILE A 55 2.09 5.65 -7.36
C ILE A 55 3.37 5.20 -8.07
N SER A 56 4.19 6.17 -8.48
CA SER A 56 5.49 5.94 -9.11
C SER A 56 6.62 5.82 -8.08
N SER A 57 7.79 5.40 -8.54
CA SER A 57 9.03 5.41 -7.75
C SER A 57 9.33 6.80 -7.17
N ASN A 58 9.94 6.83 -5.99
CA ASN A 58 10.32 8.03 -5.22
C ASN A 58 9.15 8.95 -4.87
N LYS A 59 7.93 8.41 -4.80
CA LYS A 59 6.75 9.11 -4.28
C LYS A 59 6.51 8.72 -2.83
N GLU A 60 6.14 9.72 -2.05
CA GLU A 60 5.69 9.54 -0.68
C GLU A 60 4.20 9.15 -0.69
N ILE A 61 3.86 8.19 0.16
CA ILE A 61 2.49 7.75 0.42
C ILE A 61 2.30 7.55 1.93
N THR A 62 1.07 7.66 2.40
CA THR A 62 0.70 7.28 3.76
C THR A 62 -0.06 5.96 3.71
N LEU A 63 0.43 4.95 4.43
CA LEU A 63 -0.22 3.67 4.62
C LEU A 63 -0.89 3.68 6.01
N THR A 64 -2.20 3.46 6.04
CA THR A 64 -2.98 3.32 7.27
C THR A 64 -3.50 1.89 7.34
N VAL A 65 -3.33 1.24 8.48
CA VAL A 65 -3.84 -0.11 8.76
C VAL A 65 -4.60 -0.09 10.07
N ASP A 66 -5.82 -0.62 10.09
CA ASP A 66 -6.64 -0.68 11.30
C ASP A 66 -7.32 -2.04 11.44
N GLY A 67 -7.03 -2.76 12.52
CA GLY A 67 -7.67 -4.04 12.84
C GLY A 67 -6.78 -4.98 13.63
N ASN A 68 -7.24 -6.22 13.80
CA ASN A 68 -6.61 -7.19 14.71
C ASN A 68 -5.23 -7.67 14.27
N ASP A 69 -4.93 -7.63 12.96
CA ASP A 69 -3.66 -8.04 12.37
C ASP A 69 -2.86 -6.85 11.82
N GLU A 70 -3.08 -5.65 12.37
CA GLU A 70 -2.53 -4.41 11.83
C GLU A 70 -1.00 -4.31 11.87
N GLU A 71 -0.35 -4.85 12.91
CA GLU A 71 1.11 -4.86 13.02
C GLU A 71 1.74 -5.72 11.91
N ALA A 72 1.25 -6.95 11.74
CA ALA A 72 1.74 -7.89 10.74
C ALA A 72 1.46 -7.39 9.30
N ALA A 73 0.28 -6.81 9.08
CA ALA A 73 -0.09 -6.20 7.81
C ALA A 73 0.81 -5.00 7.48
N MET A 74 1.03 -4.10 8.46
CA MET A 74 1.91 -2.95 8.27
C MET A 74 3.34 -3.36 7.93
N GLU A 75 3.93 -4.31 8.67
CA GLU A 75 5.28 -4.81 8.41
C GLU A 75 5.41 -5.41 7.01
N THR A 76 4.51 -6.35 6.67
CA THR A 76 4.52 -7.06 5.38
C THR A 76 4.37 -6.09 4.19
N LEU A 77 3.45 -5.13 4.29
CA LEU A 77 3.19 -4.20 3.19
C LEU A 77 4.28 -3.14 3.05
N VAL A 78 4.87 -2.65 4.16
CA VAL A 78 6.03 -1.76 4.12
C VAL A 78 7.22 -2.47 3.48
N GLU A 79 7.47 -3.74 3.83
CA GLU A 79 8.53 -4.54 3.19
C GLU A 79 8.27 -4.68 1.69
N PHE A 80 7.03 -5.02 1.29
CA PHE A 80 6.65 -5.13 -0.11
C PHE A 80 6.91 -3.83 -0.90
N ILE A 81 6.62 -2.67 -0.29
CA ILE A 81 6.83 -1.35 -0.90
C ILE A 81 8.32 -0.98 -1.01
N ASN A 82 9.16 -1.49 -0.13
CA ASN A 82 10.60 -1.20 -0.12
C ASN A 82 11.44 -2.18 -0.93
N LYS A 83 10.90 -3.35 -1.28
CA LYS A 83 11.59 -4.41 -2.02
C LYS A 83 11.53 -4.15 -3.53
N ASP A 84 12.68 -4.08 -4.19
CA ASP A 84 12.78 -3.89 -5.66
C ASP A 84 11.98 -4.95 -6.45
#